data_AF-A0A521KY01-F1
#
_entry.id   AF-A0A521KY01-F1
#
_cell.length_a   1.000
_cell.length_b   1.000
_cell.length_c   1.000
_cell.angle_alpha   90.00
_cell.angle_beta   90.00
_cell.angle_gamma   90.00
#
_symmetry.space_group_name_H-M   'P 1'
#
loop_
_entity.id
_entity.type
_entity.pdbx_description
1 polymer ?
#
loop_
_entity_poly.entity_id
_entity_poly.type
_entity_poly.pdbx_seq_one_letter_code
_entity_poly.pdbx_strand_id
1 'polypeptide(L)'
;MGGQKVVTSRRGFVGGASALALLSGSTAAFAQKKYSDGATDTEIKLGHTGPYSGPASSYGQIGKTIEAYWKSVNDAGGINGRKIK
;
A
#
# COMPACT_ATOMS: atom_id res chain seq x y z
N MET A 1 28.29 60.23 -16.33
CA MET A 1 28.27 58.76 -16.08
C MET A 1 27.64 58.52 -14.71
N GLY A 2 26.33 58.27 -14.68
CA GLY A 2 25.56 58.09 -13.44
C GLY A 2 25.52 56.62 -13.01
N GLY A 3 25.95 56.33 -11.79
CA GLY A 3 25.86 55.01 -11.19
C GLY A 3 24.45 54.74 -10.65
N GLN A 4 23.76 53.74 -11.20
CA GLN A 4 22.53 53.22 -10.60
C GLN A 4 22.89 52.44 -9.33
N LYS A 5 22.56 53.01 -8.17
CA LYS A 5 22.54 52.26 -6.91
C LYS A 5 21.32 51.33 -6.96
N VAL A 6 21.55 50.02 -7.03
CA VAL A 6 20.49 49.02 -6.86
C VAL A 6 19.94 49.16 -5.44
N VAL A 7 18.75 49.74 -5.31
CA VAL A 7 18.04 49.84 -4.03
C VAL A 7 17.34 48.50 -3.77
N THR A 8 18.02 47.60 -3.08
CA THR A 8 17.38 46.36 -2.59
C THR A 8 16.41 46.70 -1.46
N SER A 9 15.14 46.85 -1.81
CA SER A 9 14.03 47.05 -0.88
C SER A 9 13.75 45.77 -0.09
N ARG A 10 13.52 45.89 1.22
CA ARG A 10 13.14 44.79 2.15
C ARG A 10 11.91 44.01 1.68
N ARG A 11 11.08 44.61 0.82
CA ARG A 11 9.90 43.98 0.20
C ARG A 11 10.27 42.88 -0.81
N GLY A 12 11.43 42.96 -1.46
CA GLY A 12 11.91 41.92 -2.38
C GLY A 12 12.38 40.65 -1.67
N PHE A 13 12.89 40.77 -0.44
CA PHE A 13 13.32 39.62 0.36
C PHE A 13 12.14 38.82 0.92
N VAL A 14 11.07 39.50 1.34
CA VAL A 14 9.85 38.84 1.84
C VAL A 14 9.05 38.17 0.70
N GLY A 15 9.11 38.69 -0.52
CA GLY A 15 8.48 38.07 -1.68
C GLY A 15 9.16 36.79 -2.18
N GLY A 16 10.47 36.65 -1.98
CA GLY A 16 11.25 35.48 -2.41
C GLY A 16 11.12 34.26 -1.48
N ALA A 17 10.93 34.49 -0.18
CA ALA A 17 10.83 33.42 0.81
C ALA A 17 9.52 32.61 0.70
N SER A 18 8.46 33.21 0.16
CA SER A 18 7.14 32.57 0.00
C SER A 18 7.10 31.55 -1.14
N ALA A 19 7.99 31.64 -2.13
CA ALA A 19 8.02 30.74 -3.29
C ALA A 19 8.75 29.41 -3.01
N LEU A 20 9.72 29.40 -2.09
CA LEU A 20 10.45 28.19 -1.69
C LEU A 20 9.67 27.29 -0.74
N ALA A 21 8.73 27.84 0.03
CA ALA A 21 7.91 27.06 0.95
C ALA A 21 6.91 26.13 0.25
N LEU A 22 6.56 26.41 -1.01
CA LEU A 22 5.65 25.58 -1.80
C LEU A 22 6.31 24.33 -2.40
N LEU A 23 7.64 24.27 -2.46
CA LEU A 23 8.37 23.13 -3.06
C LEU A 23 8.74 22.04 -2.05
N SER A 24 8.77 22.36 -0.75
CA SER A 24 9.03 21.38 0.32
C SER A 24 7.82 20.53 0.69
N GLY A 25 6.65 20.84 0.12
CA GLY A 25 5.36 20.19 0.40
C GLY A 25 5.01 19.05 -0.55
N SER A 26 5.93 18.56 -1.38
CA SER A 26 5.77 17.28 -2.07
C SER A 26 5.89 16.15 -1.05
N THR A 27 4.91 16.05 -0.14
CA THR A 27 4.60 14.78 0.48
C THR A 27 4.48 13.80 -0.66
N ALA A 28 5.34 12.78 -0.68
CA ALA A 28 5.20 11.68 -1.60
C ALA A 28 3.75 11.24 -1.49
N ALA A 29 2.96 11.52 -2.54
CA ALA A 29 1.68 10.89 -2.71
C ALA A 29 2.04 9.43 -2.93
N PHE A 30 2.21 8.68 -1.83
CA PHE A 30 2.14 7.24 -1.86
C PHE A 30 0.76 6.99 -2.44
N ALA A 31 0.72 6.71 -3.74
CA ALA A 31 -0.48 6.22 -4.38
C ALA A 31 -0.92 5.04 -3.52
N GLN A 32 -1.95 5.25 -2.70
CA GLN A 32 -2.45 4.20 -1.82
C GLN A 32 -2.83 3.08 -2.76
N LYS A 33 -2.09 1.98 -2.70
CA LYS A 33 -2.33 0.84 -3.56
C LYS A 33 -3.79 0.44 -3.35
N LYS A 34 -4.59 0.59 -4.41
CA LYS A 34 -6.00 0.21 -4.38
C LYS A 34 -6.05 -1.30 -4.46
N TYR A 35 -6.40 -1.92 -3.33
CA TYR A 35 -6.68 -3.34 -3.26
C TYR A 35 -8.19 -3.58 -3.22
N SER A 36 -8.60 -4.74 -3.71
CA SER A 36 -9.91 -5.29 -3.38
C SER A 36 -9.97 -5.66 -1.90
N ASP A 37 -11.17 -5.77 -1.34
CA ASP A 37 -11.36 -6.25 0.01
C ASP A 37 -10.68 -7.61 0.21
N GLY A 38 -9.97 -7.75 1.33
CA GLY A 38 -9.21 -8.95 1.67
C GLY A 38 -7.79 -9.01 1.09
N ALA A 39 -7.33 -8.04 0.30
CA ALA A 39 -5.95 -8.00 -0.20
C ALA A 39 -5.15 -6.83 0.39
N THR A 40 -3.86 -7.08 0.66
CA THR A 40 -2.88 -6.08 1.10
C THR A 40 -1.54 -6.31 0.40
N ASP A 41 -0.54 -5.51 0.75
CA ASP A 41 0.85 -5.69 0.30
C ASP A 41 1.44 -7.06 0.70
N THR A 42 0.90 -7.71 1.74
CA THR A 42 1.50 -8.90 2.36
C THR A 42 0.56 -10.10 2.47
N GLU A 43 -0.74 -9.91 2.33
CA GLU A 43 -1.75 -10.95 2.55
C GLU A 43 -2.85 -10.89 1.49
N ILE A 44 -3.37 -12.05 1.11
CA ILE A 44 -4.63 -12.22 0.39
C ILE A 44 -5.50 -13.16 1.23
N LYS A 45 -6.65 -12.66 1.67
CA LYS A 45 -7.65 -13.43 2.41
C LYS A 45 -8.55 -14.17 1.44
N LEU A 46 -8.68 -15.48 1.61
CA LEU A 46 -9.52 -16.34 0.80
C LEU A 46 -10.57 -17.03 1.67
N GLY A 47 -11.83 -16.62 1.49
CA GLY A 47 -12.95 -17.33 2.09
C GLY A 47 -13.16 -18.69 1.45
N HIS A 48 -13.44 -19.70 2.27
CA HIS A 48 -13.86 -21.01 1.81
C HIS A 48 -15.14 -21.45 2.55
N THR A 49 -16.06 -22.03 1.80
CA THR A 49 -17.29 -22.63 2.35
C THR A 49 -17.33 -24.11 2.00
N GLY A 50 -17.73 -24.93 2.95
CA GLY A 50 -17.79 -26.37 2.80
C GLY A 50 -18.68 -27.00 3.87
N PRO A 51 -19.16 -28.24 3.65
CA PRO A 51 -19.94 -28.97 4.64
C PRO A 51 -19.00 -29.49 5.74
N TYR A 52 -18.86 -28.72 6.82
CA TYR A 52 -18.03 -29.10 7.97
C TYR A 52 -18.80 -29.87 9.05
N SER A 53 -20.12 -30.02 8.87
CA SER A 53 -21.03 -30.71 9.79
C SER A 53 -22.13 -31.45 9.01
N GLY A 54 -22.89 -32.29 9.72
CA GLY A 54 -24.00 -33.07 9.15
C GLY A 54 -23.56 -34.26 8.30
N PRO A 55 -24.49 -34.85 7.52
CA PRO A 55 -24.24 -36.09 6.76
C PRO A 55 -23.12 -35.99 5.72
N ALA A 56 -22.85 -34.78 5.21
CA ALA A 56 -21.82 -34.51 4.21
C ALA A 56 -20.48 -34.04 4.83
N SER A 57 -20.32 -34.13 6.16
CA SER A 57 -19.12 -33.64 6.86
C SER A 57 -17.81 -34.31 6.44
N SER A 58 -17.87 -35.51 5.85
CA SER A 58 -16.69 -36.19 5.29
C SER A 58 -15.97 -35.35 4.23
N TYR A 59 -16.70 -34.55 3.45
CA TYR A 59 -16.11 -33.65 2.45
C TYR A 59 -15.35 -32.47 3.08
N GLY A 60 -15.54 -32.19 4.38
CA GLY A 60 -14.77 -31.17 5.11
C GLY A 60 -13.25 -31.42 5.12
N GLN A 61 -12.81 -32.65 4.84
CA GLN A 61 -11.39 -32.95 4.62
C GLN A 61 -10.81 -32.24 3.39
N ILE A 62 -11.63 -31.93 2.37
CA ILE A 62 -11.20 -31.16 1.21
C ILE A 62 -10.73 -29.77 1.64
N GLY A 63 -11.50 -29.08 2.51
CA GLY A 63 -11.13 -27.78 3.05
C GLY A 63 -9.80 -27.81 3.81
N LYS A 64 -9.57 -28.84 4.62
CA LYS A 64 -8.31 -29.05 5.35
C LYS A 64 -7.12 -29.28 4.40
N THR A 65 -7.32 -30.04 3.33
CA THR A 65 -6.29 -30.26 2.31
C THR A 65 -5.98 -28.96 1.55
N ILE A 66 -6.98 -28.14 1.26
CA ILE A 66 -6.79 -26.81 0.64
C ILE A 66 -5.99 -25.90 1.58
N GLU A 67 -6.29 -25.88 2.88
CA GLU A 67 -5.52 -25.12 3.87
C GLU A 67 -4.06 -25.57 3.93
N ALA A 68 -3.81 -26.88 3.96
CA ALA A 68 -2.46 -27.44 3.93
C ALA A 68 -1.70 -27.07 2.64
N TYR A 69 -2.39 -27.05 1.50
CA TYR A 69 -1.82 -26.59 0.24
C TYR A 69 -1.42 -25.11 0.32
N TRP A 70 -2.29 -24.22 0.81
CA TRP A 70 -1.94 -22.82 0.97
C TRP A 70 -0.80 -22.59 1.95
N LYS A 71 -0.70 -23.40 3.01
CA LYS A 71 0.48 -23.40 3.88
C LYS A 71 1.75 -23.69 3.07
N SER A 72 1.74 -24.72 2.22
CA SER A 72 2.90 -25.05 1.38
C SER A 72 3.28 -23.93 0.41
N VAL A 73 2.29 -23.26 -0.19
CA VAL A 73 2.50 -22.10 -1.06
C VAL A 73 3.10 -20.93 -0.29
N ASN A 74 2.62 -20.67 0.93
CA ASN A 74 3.14 -19.62 1.79
C ASN A 74 4.58 -19.89 2.24
N ASP A 75 4.88 -21.15 2.57
CA ASP A 75 6.25 -21.59 2.90
C ASP A 75 7.20 -21.40 1.71
N ALA A 76 6.68 -21.52 0.47
CA ALA A 76 7.41 -21.26 -0.78
C ALA A 76 7.46 -19.76 -1.20
N GLY A 77 7.00 -18.84 -0.34
CA GLY A 77 7.06 -17.39 -0.60
C GLY A 77 5.73 -16.74 -1.02
N GLY A 78 4.64 -17.51 -1.08
CA GLY A 78 3.31 -17.01 -1.37
C GLY A 78 3.09 -16.64 -2.84
N ILE A 79 2.04 -15.87 -3.12
CA ILE A 79 1.70 -15.40 -4.46
C ILE A 79 2.13 -13.95 -4.59
N ASN A 80 3.11 -13.67 -5.47
CA ASN A 80 3.68 -12.33 -5.64
C ASN A 80 4.17 -11.72 -4.30
N GLY A 81 4.74 -12.55 -3.43
CA GLY A 81 5.21 -12.14 -2.10
C GLY A 81 4.09 -11.97 -1.05
N ARG A 82 2.84 -12.34 -1.36
CA ARG A 82 1.69 -12.25 -0.45
C ARG A 82 1.32 -13.63 0.06
N LYS A 83 1.10 -13.75 1.36
CA LYS A 83 0.61 -14.99 1.98
C LYS A 83 -0.89 -15.14 1.77
N ILE A 84 -1.33 -16.36 1.51
CA ILE A 84 -2.75 -16.73 1.45
C ILE A 84 -3.23 -17.09 2.86
N LYS A 85 -4.38 -16.56 3.27
CA LYS A 85 -4.96 -16.80 4.59
C LYS A 85 -6.46 -17.05 4.53
#